data_AF-A0AAE0V7P5-F1
#
_entry.id   AF-A0AAE0V7P5-F1
#
_cell.length_a   1.000
_cell.length_b   1.000
_cell.length_c   1.000
_cell.angle_alpha   90.00
_cell.angle_beta   90.00
_cell.angle_gamma   90.00
#
_symmetry.space_group_name_H-M   'P 1'
#
loop_
_entity.id
_entity.type
_entity.pdbx_description
1 polymer ?
#
loop_
_entity_poly.entity_id
_entity_poly.type
_entity_poly.pdbx_seq_one_letter_code
_entity_poly.pdbx_strand_id
1 'polypeptide(L)'
;MGAKDVRDKIVDLHKAGLGYKTIGKQLGEKVTVGAIIRKWKKHKVTVSLPRSGAPCKISPRGVSVIMRTVRNHPRTTQEDLANDLKAAGNKITKKTTGNTLRREGLKFCSTRKVPLLKKAYVLACLKPANEHLNDSEENWVKVLWSVETKIKLFGINSLCLEEEECCL
;
A
#
# COMPACT_ATOMS: atom_id res chain seq x y z
N MET A 1 10.72 19.79 28.29
CA MET A 1 9.99 20.28 27.10
C MET A 1 10.61 19.67 25.87
N GLY A 2 9.80 19.12 24.97
CA GLY A 2 10.28 18.61 23.69
C GLY A 2 10.79 19.76 22.80
N ALA A 3 11.64 19.45 21.83
CA ALA A 3 12.19 20.43 20.89
C ALA A 3 11.12 21.15 20.05
N LYS A 4 9.91 20.59 19.94
CA LYS A 4 8.75 21.23 19.30
C LYS A 4 8.16 22.32 20.22
N ASP A 5 7.97 22.00 21.49
CA ASP A 5 7.39 22.89 22.50
C ASP A 5 8.20 24.18 22.67
N VAL A 6 9.53 24.09 22.54
CA VAL A 6 10.43 25.26 22.57
C VAL A 6 10.18 26.16 21.36
N ARG A 7 10.00 25.59 20.16
CA ARG A 7 9.76 26.34 18.92
C ARG A 7 8.40 26.99 18.91
N ASP A 8 7.38 26.34 19.47
CA ASP A 8 6.03 26.89 19.58
C ASP A 8 6.03 28.11 20.53
N LYS A 9 6.68 28.01 21.69
CA LYS A 9 6.86 29.17 22.59
C LYS A 9 7.60 30.33 21.94
N ILE A 10 8.62 30.07 21.11
CA ILE A 10 9.32 31.12 20.34
C ILE A 10 8.35 31.88 19.43
N VAL A 11 7.44 31.17 18.76
CA VAL A 11 6.44 31.78 17.90
C VAL A 11 5.43 32.61 18.71
N ASP A 12 4.99 32.12 19.86
CA ASP A 12 4.03 32.84 20.70
C ASP A 12 4.61 34.10 21.33
N LEU A 13 5.86 34.05 21.80
CA LEU A 13 6.57 35.24 22.28
C LEU A 13 6.79 36.28 21.17
N HIS A 14 7.04 35.83 19.94
CA HIS A 14 7.13 36.74 18.79
C HIS A 14 5.76 37.35 18.42
N LYS A 15 4.65 36.61 18.53
CA LYS A 15 3.29 37.17 18.36
C LYS A 15 2.97 38.21 19.43
N ALA A 16 3.49 38.04 20.65
CA ALA A 16 3.40 39.01 21.73
C ALA A 16 4.29 40.25 21.55
N GLY A 17 5.02 40.38 20.44
CA GLY A 17 5.82 41.56 20.10
C GLY A 17 7.22 41.60 20.72
N LEU A 18 7.68 40.50 21.33
CA LEU A 18 9.03 40.46 21.92
C LEU A 18 10.12 40.41 20.85
N GLY A 19 11.18 41.20 21.05
CA GLY A 19 12.34 41.21 20.16
C GLY A 19 13.18 39.93 20.23
N TYR A 20 13.88 39.60 19.15
CA TYR A 20 14.64 38.34 19.02
C TYR A 20 15.67 38.12 20.15
N LYS A 21 16.34 39.18 20.61
CA LYS A 21 17.34 39.10 21.68
C LYS A 21 16.71 38.73 23.03
N THR A 22 15.51 39.24 23.32
CA THR A 22 14.78 38.98 24.55
C THR A 22 14.31 37.53 24.60
N ILE A 23 13.72 37.04 23.50
CA ILE A 23 13.28 35.65 23.36
C ILE A 23 14.46 34.68 23.52
N GLY A 24 15.58 34.95 22.85
CA GLY A 24 16.78 34.10 22.95
C GLY A 24 17.42 34.10 24.33
N LYS A 25 17.31 35.19 25.10
CA LYS A 25 17.81 35.25 26.48
C LYS A 25 16.89 34.49 27.46
N GLN A 26 15.57 34.59 27.27
CA GLN A 26 14.58 33.90 28.10
C GLN A 26 14.64 32.38 27.94
N LEU A 27 14.91 31.90 26.73
CA LEU A 27 14.90 30.46 26.40
C LEU A 27 16.31 29.84 26.33
N GLY A 28 17.38 30.63 26.49
CA GLY A 28 18.77 30.16 26.39
C GLY A 28 19.23 29.80 24.97
N GLU A 29 18.35 29.86 23.97
CA GLU A 29 18.62 29.46 22.59
C GLU A 29 18.74 30.68 21.66
N LYS A 30 19.92 31.31 21.60
CA LYS A 30 20.11 32.53 20.79
C LYS A 30 20.18 32.28 19.28
N VAL A 31 20.74 31.15 18.84
CA VAL A 31 21.10 30.92 17.42
C VAL A 31 19.89 30.49 16.56
N THR A 32 18.83 29.94 17.17
CA THR A 32 17.70 29.30 16.48
C THR A 32 16.47 30.21 16.29
N VAL A 33 16.27 31.25 17.11
CA VAL A 33 15.06 32.10 17.12
C VAL A 33 14.76 32.73 15.76
N GLY A 34 15.74 33.39 15.14
CA GLY A 34 15.54 34.07 13.86
C GLY A 34 15.27 33.12 12.68
N ALA A 35 15.82 31.90 12.71
CA ALA A 35 15.56 30.89 11.69
C ALA A 35 14.16 30.27 11.85
N ILE A 36 13.72 30.04 13.10
CA ILE A 36 12.38 29.55 13.42
C ILE A 36 11.32 30.55 12.96
N ILE A 37 11.49 31.84 13.27
CA ILE A 37 10.51 32.88 12.92
C ILE A 37 10.44 33.08 11.40
N ARG A 38 11.59 33.10 10.69
CA ARG A 38 11.60 33.15 9.21
C ARG A 38 10.88 31.96 8.59
N LYS A 39 11.11 30.75 9.12
CA LYS A 39 10.40 29.54 8.69
C LYS A 39 8.91 29.63 8.96
N TRP A 40 8.50 30.05 10.15
CA TRP A 40 7.10 30.23 10.52
C TRP A 40 6.41 31.29 9.64
N LYS A 41 7.06 32.42 9.35
CA LYS A 41 6.51 33.44 8.44
C LYS A 41 6.24 32.87 7.04
N LYS A 42 7.15 32.03 6.53
CA LYS A 42 7.04 31.43 5.18
C LYS A 42 6.08 30.24 5.10
N HIS A 43 6.16 29.31 6.03
CA HIS A 43 5.48 28.01 5.96
C HIS A 43 4.36 27.83 6.98
N LYS A 44 4.21 28.73 7.96
CA LYS A 44 3.24 28.65 9.08
C LYS A 44 3.39 27.39 9.95
N VAL A 45 4.56 26.75 9.90
CA VAL A 45 4.88 25.52 10.64
C VAL A 45 6.13 25.72 11.49
N THR A 46 6.10 25.19 12.72
CA THR A 46 7.22 25.20 13.69
C THR A 46 8.04 23.91 13.68
N VAL A 47 7.44 22.79 13.24
CA VAL A 47 8.16 21.54 13.04
C VAL A 47 9.16 21.63 11.88
N SER A 48 10.22 20.83 11.95
CA SER A 48 11.13 20.69 10.81
C SER A 48 10.41 19.98 9.68
N LEU A 49 10.32 20.63 8.52
CA LEU A 49 9.83 19.98 7.31
C LEU A 49 10.76 18.80 6.95
N PRO A 50 10.20 17.74 6.35
CA PRO A 50 11.02 16.70 5.75
C PRO A 50 11.95 17.31 4.72
N ARG A 51 13.19 16.81 4.66
CA ARG A 51 14.13 17.22 3.61
C ARG A 51 13.61 16.77 2.25
N SER A 52 13.88 17.58 1.23
CA SER A 52 13.72 17.13 -0.15
C SER A 52 14.58 15.88 -0.36
N GLY A 53 13.94 14.79 -0.74
CA GLY A 53 14.64 13.53 -1.07
C GLY A 53 15.28 13.58 -2.45
N ALA A 54 16.03 12.53 -2.77
CA ALA A 54 16.55 12.34 -4.12
C ALA A 54 15.41 12.11 -5.13
N PRO A 55 15.55 12.59 -6.38
CA PRO A 55 14.57 12.33 -7.42
C PRO A 55 14.45 10.83 -7.69
N CYS A 56 13.23 10.37 -7.99
CA CYS A 56 12.98 8.98 -8.34
C CYS A 56 13.58 8.66 -9.73
N LYS A 57 14.12 7.45 -9.89
CA LYS A 57 14.66 6.98 -11.18
C LYS A 57 13.59 6.76 -12.25
N ILE A 58 12.36 6.44 -11.82
CA ILE A 58 11.23 6.22 -12.71
C ILE A 58 10.41 7.50 -12.75
N SER A 59 10.12 7.98 -13.96
CA SER A 59 9.24 9.13 -14.15
C SER A 59 7.79 8.79 -13.78
N PRO A 60 6.94 9.78 -13.43
CA PRO A 60 5.52 9.54 -13.17
C PRO A 60 4.82 8.80 -14.32
N ARG A 61 5.19 9.12 -15.58
CA ARG A 61 4.69 8.41 -16.76
C ARG A 61 5.11 6.94 -16.79
N GLY A 62 6.36 6.64 -16.44
CA GLY A 62 6.86 5.28 -16.33
C GLY A 62 6.09 4.48 -15.27
N VAL A 63 5.78 5.10 -14.13
CA VAL A 63 4.95 4.48 -13.09
C VAL A 63 3.54 4.16 -13.63
N SER A 64 2.90 5.09 -14.34
CA SER A 64 1.59 4.84 -14.95
C SER A 64 1.58 3.67 -15.94
N VAL A 65 2.65 3.52 -16.72
CA VAL A 65 2.81 2.38 -17.65
C VAL A 65 2.90 1.07 -16.86
N ILE A 66 3.72 1.02 -15.80
CA ILE A 66 3.83 -0.15 -14.92
C ILE A 66 2.48 -0.50 -14.29
N MET A 67 1.74 0.49 -13.78
CA MET A 67 0.43 0.25 -13.18
C MET A 67 -0.58 -0.29 -14.19
N ARG A 68 -0.52 0.19 -15.44
CA ARG A 68 -1.38 -0.30 -16.52
C ARG A 68 -1.02 -1.73 -16.92
N THR A 69 0.26 -2.07 -17.03
CA THR A 69 0.69 -3.44 -17.38
C THR A 69 0.33 -4.44 -16.29
N VAL A 70 0.56 -4.10 -15.02
CA VAL A 70 0.17 -4.96 -13.89
C VAL A 70 -1.33 -5.14 -13.77
N ARG A 71 -2.13 -4.11 -14.06
CA ARG A 71 -3.60 -4.24 -14.05
C ARG A 71 -4.11 -5.18 -15.13
N ASN A 72 -3.54 -5.10 -16.33
CA ASN A 72 -3.94 -5.95 -17.46
C ASN A 72 -3.43 -7.38 -17.30
N HIS A 73 -2.21 -7.53 -16.76
CA HIS A 73 -1.53 -8.82 -16.62
C HIS A 73 -0.97 -8.93 -15.19
N PRO A 74 -1.80 -9.31 -14.20
CA PRO A 74 -1.40 -9.35 -12.79
C PRO A 74 -0.33 -10.40 -12.47
N ARG A 75 -0.06 -11.31 -13.41
CA ARG A 75 1.00 -12.33 -13.33
C ARG A 75 2.37 -11.86 -13.85
N THR A 76 2.47 -10.63 -14.34
CA THR A 76 3.75 -10.07 -14.80
C THR A 76 4.76 -10.03 -13.67
N THR A 77 5.97 -10.51 -13.93
CA THR A 77 7.02 -10.52 -12.91
C THR A 77 7.68 -9.15 -12.81
N GLN A 78 8.37 -8.91 -11.69
CA GLN A 78 9.17 -7.70 -11.52
C GLN A 78 10.33 -7.63 -12.54
N GLU A 79 10.79 -8.79 -13.02
CA GLU A 79 11.87 -8.87 -14.02
C GLU A 79 11.36 -8.43 -15.39
N ASP A 80 10.20 -8.92 -15.81
CA ASP A 80 9.56 -8.54 -17.08
C ASP A 80 9.34 -7.04 -17.13
N LEU A 81 8.76 -6.46 -16.07
CA LEU A 81 8.56 -5.02 -15.94
C LEU A 81 9.88 -4.24 -15.98
N ALA A 82 10.96 -4.78 -15.39
CA ALA A 82 12.27 -4.14 -15.47
C ALA A 82 12.85 -4.20 -16.88
N ASN A 83 12.63 -5.30 -17.61
CA ASN A 83 13.10 -5.48 -18.98
C ASN A 83 12.35 -4.57 -19.96
N ASP A 84 11.03 -4.42 -19.82
CA ASP A 84 10.22 -3.48 -20.59
C ASP A 84 10.73 -2.04 -20.43
N LEU A 85 11.04 -1.65 -19.20
CA LEU A 85 11.55 -0.31 -18.91
C LEU A 85 12.98 -0.09 -19.43
N LYS A 86 13.83 -1.14 -19.39
CA LYS A 86 15.17 -1.12 -20.00
C LYS A 86 15.09 -0.97 -21.51
N ALA A 87 14.16 -1.68 -22.16
CA ALA A 87 13.90 -1.55 -23.59
C ALA A 87 13.45 -0.12 -23.96
N ALA A 88 12.69 0.54 -23.07
CA ALA A 88 12.33 1.95 -23.20
C ALA A 88 13.47 2.94 -22.86
N GLY A 89 14.71 2.48 -22.65
CA GLY A 89 15.89 3.30 -22.41
C GLY A 89 16.18 3.63 -20.94
N ASN A 90 15.45 3.07 -19.97
CA ASN A 90 15.67 3.34 -18.56
C ASN A 90 16.65 2.36 -17.92
N LYS A 91 17.70 2.86 -17.25
CA LYS A 91 18.65 2.03 -16.48
C LYS A 91 18.07 1.68 -15.10
N ILE A 92 17.19 0.68 -15.05
CA ILE A 92 16.44 0.27 -13.85
C ILE A 92 16.84 -1.16 -13.43
N THR A 93 16.89 -1.39 -12.12
CA THR A 93 17.09 -2.71 -11.51
C THR A 93 15.77 -3.29 -11.04
N LYS A 94 15.66 -4.63 -10.97
CA LYS A 94 14.49 -5.37 -10.43
C LYS A 94 14.00 -4.78 -9.09
N LYS A 95 14.94 -4.52 -8.17
CA LYS A 95 14.65 -3.94 -6.84
C LYS A 95 14.01 -2.55 -6.92
N THR A 96 14.38 -1.74 -7.91
CA THR A 96 13.81 -0.41 -8.12
C THR A 96 12.35 -0.52 -8.58
N THR A 97 12.05 -1.46 -9.49
CA THR A 97 10.68 -1.78 -9.90
C THR A 97 9.86 -2.28 -8.72
N GLY A 98 10.37 -3.24 -7.94
CA GLY A 98 9.69 -3.75 -6.75
C GLY A 98 9.40 -2.68 -5.68
N ASN A 99 10.35 -1.76 -5.43
CA ASN A 99 10.14 -0.64 -4.52
C ASN A 99 9.06 0.32 -5.01
N THR A 100 8.99 0.52 -6.33
CA THR A 100 7.96 1.37 -6.96
C THR A 100 6.58 0.73 -6.78
N LEU A 101 6.43 -0.56 -7.08
CA LEU A 101 5.18 -1.29 -6.87
C LEU A 101 4.68 -1.20 -5.42
N ARG A 102 5.58 -1.34 -4.44
CA ARG A 102 5.23 -1.22 -3.00
C ARG A 102 4.79 0.19 -2.62
N ARG A 103 5.41 1.24 -3.17
CA ARG A 103 5.01 2.63 -2.92
C ARG A 103 3.60 2.91 -3.44
N GLU A 104 3.24 2.29 -4.55
CA GLU A 104 1.90 2.35 -5.15
C GLU A 104 0.90 1.39 -4.47
N GLY A 105 1.29 0.73 -3.38
CA GLY A 105 0.41 -0.12 -2.58
C GLY A 105 0.25 -1.55 -3.07
N LEU A 106 0.96 -1.96 -4.12
CA LEU A 106 0.90 -3.31 -4.64
C LEU A 106 1.73 -4.28 -3.79
N LYS A 107 1.14 -5.44 -3.51
CA LYS A 107 1.76 -6.54 -2.78
C LYS A 107 1.78 -7.77 -3.69
N PHE A 108 2.80 -8.59 -3.52
CA PHE A 108 2.82 -9.90 -4.15
C PHE A 108 1.80 -10.80 -3.44
N CYS A 109 0.98 -11.49 -4.24
CA CYS A 109 -0.04 -12.41 -3.76
C CYS A 109 0.04 -13.71 -4.56
N SER A 110 -0.12 -14.84 -3.88
CA SER A 110 -0.33 -16.11 -4.55
C SER A 110 -1.79 -16.24 -4.97
N THR A 111 -2.02 -16.78 -6.17
CA THR A 111 -3.37 -17.07 -6.65
C THR A 111 -3.99 -18.20 -5.85
N ARG A 112 -5.23 -18.02 -5.39
CA ARG A 112 -5.97 -19.11 -4.73
C ARG A 112 -6.23 -20.24 -5.72
N LYS A 113 -6.01 -21.48 -5.28
CA LYS A 113 -6.43 -22.66 -6.04
C LYS A 113 -7.96 -22.70 -6.04
N VAL A 114 -8.56 -22.63 -7.23
CA VAL A 114 -10.00 -22.68 -7.42
C VAL A 114 -10.33 -23.71 -8.50
N PRO A 115 -11.43 -24.47 -8.37
CA PRO A 115 -11.84 -25.40 -9.42
C PRO A 115 -12.19 -24.62 -10.68
N LEU A 116 -11.89 -25.21 -11.84
CA LEU A 116 -12.27 -24.62 -13.12
C LEU A 116 -13.79 -24.80 -13.33
N LEU A 117 -14.55 -23.73 -13.17
CA LEU A 117 -16.01 -23.76 -13.30
C LEU A 117 -16.45 -23.44 -14.73
N LYS A 118 -17.33 -24.30 -15.28
CA LYS A 118 -18.04 -24.00 -16.53
C LYS A 118 -19.13 -22.95 -16.28
N LYS A 119 -19.43 -22.13 -17.29
CA LYS A 119 -20.47 -21.08 -17.20
C LYS A 119 -21.83 -21.62 -16.75
N ALA A 120 -22.23 -22.81 -17.22
CA ALA A 120 -23.48 -23.45 -16.82
C ALA A 120 -23.54 -23.75 -15.31
N TYR A 121 -22.43 -24.22 -14.73
CA TYR A 121 -22.34 -24.48 -13.29
C TYR A 121 -22.42 -23.20 -12.47
N VAL A 122 -21.74 -22.13 -12.90
CA VAL A 122 -21.84 -20.82 -12.24
C VAL A 122 -23.28 -20.32 -12.22
N LEU A 123 -24.00 -20.43 -13.34
CA LEU A 123 -25.42 -20.04 -13.40
C LEU A 123 -26.30 -20.91 -12.50
N ALA A 124 -26.06 -22.23 -12.48
CA ALA A 124 -26.79 -23.16 -11.62
C ALA A 124 -26.54 -22.88 -10.13
N CYS A 125 -25.33 -22.46 -9.74
CA CYS A 125 -25.02 -22.04 -8.37
C CYS A 125 -25.63 -20.67 -8.02
N LEU A 126 -25.70 -19.74 -8.97
CA LEU A 126 -26.21 -18.38 -8.73
C LEU A 126 -27.73 -18.32 -8.57
N LYS A 127 -28.49 -19.14 -9.30
CA LYS A 127 -29.96 -19.17 -9.20
C LYS A 127 -30.48 -19.38 -7.77
N PRO A 128 -30.13 -20.48 -7.08
CA PRO A 128 -30.59 -20.70 -5.71
C PRO A 128 -30.00 -19.68 -4.74
N ALA A 129 -28.76 -19.22 -4.96
CA ALA A 129 -28.14 -18.19 -4.11
C ALA A 129 -28.92 -16.86 -4.14
N ASN A 130 -29.46 -16.48 -5.29
CA ASN A 130 -30.27 -15.27 -5.44
C ASN A 130 -31.70 -15.46 -4.94
N GLU A 131 -32.33 -16.61 -5.20
CA GLU A 131 -33.67 -16.94 -4.73
C GLU A 131 -33.75 -16.92 -3.19
N HIS A 132 -32.71 -17.44 -2.53
CA HIS A 132 -32.64 -17.54 -1.07
C HIS A 132 -31.89 -16.37 -0.40
N LEU A 133 -31.55 -15.30 -1.13
CA LEU A 133 -30.77 -14.16 -0.59
C LEU A 133 -31.49 -13.42 0.55
N ASN A 134 -32.82 -13.33 0.47
CA ASN A 134 -33.67 -12.61 1.42
C ASN A 134 -34.47 -13.54 2.33
N ASP A 135 -34.12 -14.83 2.38
CA ASP A 135 -34.82 -15.79 3.21
C ASP A 135 -34.62 -15.50 4.70
N SER A 136 -35.73 -15.61 5.46
CA SER A 136 -35.71 -15.46 6.91
C SER A 136 -34.96 -16.61 7.59
N GLU A 137 -34.46 -16.38 8.80
CA GLU A 137 -33.75 -17.38 9.61
C GLU A 137 -34.58 -18.65 9.83
N GLU A 138 -35.91 -18.51 9.99
CA GLU A 138 -36.84 -19.64 10.16
C GLU A 138 -36.86 -20.61 8.96
N ASN A 139 -36.54 -20.12 7.75
CA ASN A 139 -36.42 -20.98 6.57
C ASN A 139 -35.18 -21.87 6.65
N TRP A 140 -34.07 -21.34 7.17
CA TRP A 140 -32.81 -22.07 7.28
C TRP A 140 -32.80 -23.10 8.41
N VAL A 141 -33.53 -22.86 9.50
CA VAL A 141 -33.68 -23.83 10.61
C VAL A 141 -34.28 -25.16 10.15
N LYS A 142 -35.09 -25.13 9.08
CA LYS A 142 -35.73 -26.32 8.49
C LYS A 142 -34.80 -27.11 7.57
N VAL A 143 -33.63 -26.56 7.19
CA VAL A 143 -32.75 -27.18 6.20
C VAL A 143 -31.70 -28.06 6.87
N LEU A 144 -31.68 -29.35 6.50
CA LEU A 144 -30.62 -30.29 6.87
C LEU A 144 -29.63 -30.44 5.70
N TRP A 145 -28.35 -30.24 5.96
CA TRP A 145 -27.29 -30.40 4.97
C TRP A 145 -26.53 -31.71 5.20
N SER A 146 -26.30 -32.47 4.13
CA SER A 146 -25.45 -33.66 4.13
C SER A 146 -24.38 -33.54 3.03
N VAL A 147 -23.12 -33.84 3.36
CA VAL A 147 -22.03 -33.92 2.38
C VAL A 147 -21.19 -35.15 2.64
N GLU A 148 -20.78 -35.82 1.58
CA GLU A 148 -19.84 -36.94 1.66
C GLU A 148 -18.41 -36.42 1.49
N THR A 149 -17.52 -36.76 2.43
CA THR A 149 -16.10 -36.43 2.33
C THR A 149 -15.24 -37.67 2.58
N LYS A 150 -14.20 -37.82 1.76
CA LYS A 150 -13.26 -38.95 1.89
C LYS A 150 -12.18 -38.60 2.91
N ILE A 151 -12.17 -39.30 4.04
CA ILE A 151 -11.15 -39.17 5.08
C ILE A 151 -10.05 -40.21 4.81
N LYS A 152 -8.82 -39.77 4.56
CA LYS A 152 -7.65 -40.66 4.44
C LYS A 152 -6.93 -40.72 5.80
N LEU A 153 -6.57 -41.93 6.24
CA LEU A 153 -5.95 -42.15 7.56
C LEU A 153 -4.48 -41.69 7.62
N PHE A 154 -3.78 -41.62 6.47
CA PHE A 154 -2.41 -41.12 6.35
C PHE A 154 -2.19 -40.32 5.06
N GLY A 155 -1.34 -39.29 5.15
CA GLY A 155 -1.05 -38.30 4.11
C GLY A 155 -1.79 -36.98 4.34
N ILE A 156 -1.10 -35.85 4.24
CA ILE A 156 -1.76 -34.54 4.14
C ILE A 156 -2.70 -34.64 2.94
N ASN A 157 -3.96 -34.20 3.06
CA ASN A 157 -4.92 -34.15 1.96
C ASN A 157 -4.47 -33.12 0.90
N SER A 158 -3.38 -33.40 0.18
CA SER A 158 -2.92 -32.67 -0.99
C SER A 158 -3.58 -33.29 -2.21
N LEU A 159 -4.89 -33.14 -2.35
CA LEU A 159 -5.58 -33.42 -3.62
C LEU A 159 -6.10 -32.10 -4.20
N CYS A 160 -5.16 -31.40 -4.83
CA CYS A 160 -5.31 -30.65 -6.08
C CYS A 160 -3.89 -30.64 -6.70
N LEU A 161 -3.51 -31.79 -7.22
CA LEU A 161 -2.44 -32.05 -8.20
C LEU A 161 -3.23 -32.40 -9.49
N GLU A 162 -2.95 -31.84 -10.65
CA GLU A 162 -1.67 -31.90 -11.37
C GLU A 162 -1.27 -30.54 -12.00
N GLU A 163 0.05 -30.27 -11.92
CA GLU A 163 0.98 -29.63 -12.89
C GLU A 163 0.49 -28.42 -13.72
N GLU A 164 1.08 -27.23 -13.65
CA GLU A 164 2.47 -26.93 -14.03
C GLU A 164 3.19 -25.90 -13.11
N GLU A 165 4.51 -26.00 -13.17
CA GLU A 165 5.61 -25.21 -12.58
C GLU A 165 5.27 -23.81 -12.02
N CYS A 166 5.55 -23.65 -10.73
CA CYS A 166 5.63 -22.34 -10.09
C CYS A 166 7.02 -21.75 -10.35
N CYS A 167 7.10 -20.72 -11.20
CA CYS A 167 8.32 -19.94 -11.41
C CYS A 167 8.90 -19.43 -10.08
N LEU A 168 10.16 -19.76 -9.84
CA LEU A 168 11.09 -19.03 -8.96
C LEU A 168 11.56 -17.73 -9.62
#